data_AF-A0A3A0FTG0-F1
#
_entry.id   AF-A0A3A0FTG0-F1
#
_cell.length_a   1.000
_cell.length_b   1.000
_cell.length_c   1.000
_cell.angle_alpha   90.00
_cell.angle_beta   90.00
_cell.angle_gamma   90.00
#
_symmetry.space_group_name_H-M   'P 1'
#
loop_
_entity.id
_entity.type
_entity.pdbx_description
1 polymer ?
#
loop_
_entity_poly.entity_id
_entity_poly.type
_entity_poly.pdbx_seq_one_letter_code
_entity_poly.pdbx_strand_id
1 'polypeptide(L)'
;MGIELDRRTFLAAAGVGAGWLVARGLGARGLPGVRPDADFESALRAFGASLTAYQREHLVFPADHPSRQINNTFAIVKGPHLGTLLSPAQRVLLGDLYESMLSARGREAFAGTVAVEGRLDGCVLAIYGEPTQPGAEVAISGGHLLLRGGAASRGAAFGGGVAYGHQIGDGKWRVPGNSFAYHGDAFNRFFATLTESQREAAILPAPPHELLLQVQAAGGSFPGVAIGSLSPASRGEALRLLEAVFSCYPEERQREAFACIEHNGGIGALHAATYASHGFYEDMQSWDALDADERARRGDPYWQVWRVEGPGSVIHFKGHPHVHAYIDVVRDPARANLGEPLAKIDAMVEGEAMRTLLEAALRRATGSELAFHGAEVPGRFCPGEVTTGLAWSLDPYANRVVVASIEGREMALPLRHRLGGQGVALEAGRHYRIATTDYFGRQEEFGRVESIEETPLLLRDALVEHLRAGALG
;
A
#
# COMPACT_ATOMS: atom_id res chain seq x y z
N MET A 1 17.63 -2.99 -32.86
CA MET A 1 16.22 -2.59 -32.66
C MET A 1 15.78 -3.24 -31.36
N GLY A 2 16.06 -2.57 -30.24
CA GLY A 2 15.79 -3.10 -28.90
C GLY A 2 14.31 -2.95 -28.59
N ILE A 3 13.64 -4.04 -28.27
CA ILE A 3 12.26 -4.03 -27.80
C ILE A 3 12.32 -3.58 -26.34
N GLU A 4 12.02 -2.31 -26.11
CA GLU A 4 11.78 -1.76 -24.79
C GLU A 4 10.41 -2.29 -24.34
N LEU A 5 10.42 -3.34 -23.53
CA LEU A 5 9.20 -3.90 -22.94
C LEU A 5 8.71 -2.93 -21.86
N ASP A 6 7.64 -2.20 -22.17
CA ASP A 6 6.95 -1.32 -21.24
C ASP A 6 6.47 -2.12 -20.01
N ARG A 7 6.76 -1.61 -18.81
CA ARG A 7 6.31 -2.17 -17.52
C ARG A 7 4.79 -2.34 -17.49
N ARG A 8 4.03 -1.52 -18.22
CA ARG A 8 2.57 -1.69 -18.35
C ARG A 8 2.18 -2.93 -19.16
N THR A 9 2.99 -3.31 -20.15
CA THR A 9 2.80 -4.60 -20.83
C THR A 9 3.16 -5.76 -19.90
N PHE A 10 4.11 -5.63 -18.96
CA PHE A 10 4.35 -6.69 -17.98
C PHE A 10 3.21 -6.83 -16.95
N LEU A 11 2.68 -5.71 -16.44
CA LEU A 11 1.56 -5.71 -15.48
C LEU A 11 0.22 -6.06 -16.14
N ALA A 12 0.00 -5.70 -17.40
CA ALA A 12 -1.19 -6.07 -18.18
C ALA A 12 -1.08 -7.45 -18.87
N ALA A 13 0.13 -7.93 -19.17
CA ALA A 13 0.38 -9.26 -19.74
C ALA A 13 0.69 -10.34 -18.69
N ALA A 14 0.72 -10.00 -17.40
CA ALA A 14 0.48 -10.94 -16.30
C ALA A 14 -1.02 -11.37 -16.29
N GLY A 15 -1.55 -11.71 -17.46
CA GLY A 15 -2.89 -12.24 -17.62
C GLY A 15 -3.02 -13.57 -16.90
N VAL A 16 -3.66 -13.53 -15.72
CA VAL A 16 -4.81 -14.35 -15.26
C VAL A 16 -4.70 -15.90 -15.33
N GLY A 17 -3.61 -16.51 -15.79
CA GLY A 17 -3.54 -17.97 -15.85
C GLY A 17 -2.16 -18.61 -16.03
N ALA A 18 -1.16 -17.88 -16.53
CA ALA A 18 0.15 -18.48 -16.80
C ALA A 18 0.93 -18.85 -15.52
N GLY A 19 0.86 -18.02 -14.47
CA GLY A 19 1.52 -18.31 -13.19
C GLY A 19 0.91 -19.49 -12.41
N TRP A 20 -0.40 -19.73 -12.60
CA TRP A 20 -1.16 -20.75 -11.86
C TRP A 20 -0.80 -22.18 -12.26
N LEU A 21 -0.64 -22.46 -13.56
CA LEU A 21 -0.25 -23.78 -14.07
C LEU A 21 1.17 -24.17 -13.61
N VAL A 22 2.05 -23.19 -13.45
CA VAL A 22 3.43 -23.40 -12.96
C VAL A 22 3.44 -23.67 -11.46
N ALA A 23 2.69 -22.89 -10.65
CA ALA A 23 2.67 -23.05 -9.20
C ALA A 23 2.05 -24.37 -8.71
N ARG A 24 0.97 -24.85 -9.35
CA ARG A 24 0.34 -26.15 -9.02
C ARG A 24 1.10 -27.35 -9.59
N GLY A 25 1.72 -27.23 -10.77
CA GLY A 25 2.48 -28.31 -11.40
C GLY A 25 3.83 -28.60 -10.74
N LEU A 26 4.42 -27.62 -10.04
CA LEU A 26 5.75 -27.74 -9.43
C LEU A 26 5.74 -28.09 -7.94
N GLY A 27 4.56 -28.18 -7.30
CA GLY A 27 4.42 -28.44 -5.86
C GLY A 27 5.33 -27.52 -5.05
N ALA A 28 4.99 -26.23 -4.96
CA ALA A 28 5.78 -25.13 -4.40
C ALA A 28 6.74 -25.56 -3.27
N ARG A 29 7.94 -26.02 -3.63
CA ARG A 29 9.04 -26.23 -2.70
C ARG A 29 9.63 -24.86 -2.39
N GLY A 30 9.81 -24.55 -1.11
CA GLY A 30 10.40 -23.30 -0.61
C GLY A 30 11.75 -22.96 -1.25
N LEU A 31 12.33 -21.79 -0.93
CA LEU A 31 13.56 -21.31 -1.57
C LEU A 31 14.71 -22.35 -1.41
N PRO A 32 15.44 -22.70 -2.50
CA PRO A 32 16.36 -23.82 -2.45
C PRO A 32 17.64 -23.42 -1.72
N GLY A 33 18.11 -24.25 -0.78
CA GLY A 33 19.37 -24.04 -0.05
C GLY A 33 19.28 -23.01 1.09
N VAL A 34 18.08 -22.52 1.40
CA VAL A 34 17.85 -21.53 2.45
C VAL A 34 17.78 -22.18 3.83
N ARG A 35 18.19 -21.42 4.85
CA ARG A 35 18.17 -21.76 6.28
C ARG A 35 17.05 -20.96 6.98
N PRO A 36 15.88 -21.57 7.25
CA PRO A 36 14.70 -20.85 7.75
C PRO A 36 14.86 -20.22 9.14
N ASP A 37 15.85 -20.66 9.90
CA ASP A 37 16.15 -20.19 11.27
C ASP A 37 17.44 -19.36 11.32
N ALA A 38 17.88 -18.81 10.17
CA ALA A 38 19.01 -17.90 10.15
C ALA A 38 18.66 -16.62 10.94
N ASP A 39 19.58 -16.21 11.81
CA ASP A 39 19.51 -14.91 12.47
C ASP A 39 19.55 -13.80 11.41
N PHE A 40 18.51 -12.95 11.40
CA PHE A 40 18.33 -11.90 10.39
C PHE A 40 19.58 -11.00 10.30
N GLU A 41 20.08 -10.54 11.45
CA GLU A 41 21.19 -9.60 11.53
C GLU A 41 22.50 -10.21 11.00
N SER A 42 22.74 -11.49 11.30
CA SER A 42 23.89 -12.23 10.78
C SER A 42 23.77 -12.51 9.29
N ALA A 43 22.55 -12.83 8.80
CA ALA A 43 22.29 -12.98 7.37
C ALA A 43 22.49 -11.66 6.61
N LEU A 44 22.05 -10.53 7.18
CA LEU A 44 22.22 -9.20 6.59
C LEU A 44 23.69 -8.81 6.51
N ARG A 45 24.46 -9.02 7.58
CA ARG A 45 25.91 -8.76 7.58
C ARG A 45 26.62 -9.62 6.55
N ALA A 46 26.29 -10.91 6.46
CA ALA A 46 26.88 -11.81 5.47
C ALA A 46 26.52 -11.41 4.04
N PHE A 47 25.24 -11.07 3.79
CA PHE A 47 24.79 -10.56 2.49
C PHE A 47 25.53 -9.27 2.12
N GLY A 48 25.53 -8.28 3.00
CA GLY A 48 26.19 -6.99 2.81
C GLY A 48 27.69 -7.08 2.55
N ALA A 49 28.40 -7.95 3.28
CA ALA A 49 29.82 -8.20 3.11
C ALA A 49 30.15 -8.89 1.77
N SER A 50 29.19 -9.61 1.18
CA SER A 50 29.37 -10.29 -0.09
C SER A 50 29.13 -9.39 -1.31
N LEU A 51 28.57 -8.19 -1.14
CA LEU A 51 28.18 -7.33 -2.24
C LEU A 51 29.39 -6.66 -2.92
N THR A 52 29.40 -6.66 -4.24
CA THR A 52 30.36 -5.87 -5.05
C THR A 52 30.01 -4.38 -4.99
N ALA A 53 30.95 -3.50 -5.36
CA ALA A 53 30.69 -2.06 -5.42
C ALA A 53 29.48 -1.71 -6.29
N TYR A 54 29.34 -2.36 -7.46
CA TYR A 54 28.20 -2.18 -8.35
C TYR A 54 26.87 -2.60 -7.71
N GLN A 55 26.84 -3.74 -7.02
CA GLN A 55 25.63 -4.18 -6.31
C GLN A 55 25.28 -3.24 -5.17
N ARG A 56 26.28 -2.74 -4.43
CA ARG A 56 26.06 -1.80 -3.33
C ARG A 56 25.44 -0.50 -3.81
N GLU A 57 25.89 0.03 -4.95
CA GLU A 57 25.30 1.22 -5.58
C GLU A 57 23.80 1.09 -5.87
N HIS A 58 23.33 -0.13 -6.20
CA HIS A 58 21.94 -0.38 -6.55
C HIS A 58 21.06 -0.81 -5.37
N LEU A 59 21.66 -1.32 -4.29
CA LEU A 59 20.95 -1.97 -3.19
C LEU A 59 21.05 -1.22 -1.87
N VAL A 60 22.11 -0.43 -1.64
CA VAL A 60 22.38 0.21 -0.35
C VAL A 60 22.13 1.71 -0.44
N PHE A 61 21.13 2.16 0.29
CA PHE A 61 20.67 3.55 0.36
C PHE A 61 21.05 4.19 1.71
N PRO A 62 21.11 5.53 1.79
CA PRO A 62 21.15 6.22 3.07
C PRO A 62 20.02 5.76 4.00
N ALA A 63 20.28 5.72 5.30
CA ALA A 63 19.31 5.24 6.28
C ALA A 63 18.02 6.07 6.27
N ASP A 64 18.10 7.36 5.96
CA ASP A 64 17.01 8.33 5.89
C ASP A 64 16.46 8.55 4.47
N HIS A 65 16.82 7.67 3.51
CA HIS A 65 16.37 7.81 2.13
C HIS A 65 14.83 7.84 2.04
N PRO A 66 14.20 8.82 1.33
CA PRO A 66 12.76 9.04 1.36
C PRO A 66 11.89 7.85 0.94
N SER A 67 12.39 6.98 0.04
CA SER A 67 11.65 5.77 -0.37
C SER A 67 11.35 4.81 0.80
N ARG A 68 12.08 4.92 1.91
CA ARG A 68 11.82 4.10 3.10
C ARG A 68 10.43 4.35 3.69
N GLN A 69 9.85 5.52 3.49
CA GLN A 69 8.48 5.86 3.93
C GLN A 69 7.37 5.13 3.17
N ILE A 70 7.67 4.55 2.00
CA ILE A 70 6.65 3.99 1.11
C ILE A 70 6.19 2.64 1.66
N ASN A 71 4.89 2.52 1.96
CA ASN A 71 4.36 1.40 2.75
C ASN A 71 3.58 0.36 1.94
N ASN A 72 3.63 0.42 0.61
CA ASN A 72 2.80 -0.40 -0.28
C ASN A 72 3.55 -1.07 -1.44
N THR A 73 4.46 -0.37 -2.12
CA THR A 73 5.21 -0.89 -3.27
C THR A 73 6.48 -0.09 -3.50
N PHE A 74 7.54 -0.72 -4.01
CA PHE A 74 8.81 -0.04 -4.33
C PHE A 74 9.04 0.10 -5.85
N ALA A 75 7.98 0.31 -6.63
CA ALA A 75 8.10 0.54 -8.08
C ALA A 75 9.05 1.70 -8.45
N ILE A 76 9.20 2.65 -7.52
CA ILE A 76 10.13 3.78 -7.55
C ILE A 76 11.62 3.42 -7.58
N VAL A 77 12.02 2.34 -6.91
CA VAL A 77 13.41 1.88 -6.88
C VAL A 77 13.63 1.10 -8.17
N LYS A 78 14.42 1.68 -9.08
CA LYS A 78 14.75 1.09 -10.37
C LYS A 78 16.13 0.45 -10.30
N GLY A 79 16.24 -0.76 -10.83
CA GLY A 79 17.50 -1.49 -10.88
C GLY A 79 17.37 -2.77 -11.70
N PRO A 80 18.48 -3.48 -11.96
CA PRO A 80 18.45 -4.79 -12.58
C PRO A 80 17.70 -5.80 -11.69
N HIS A 81 17.07 -6.80 -12.31
CA HIS A 81 16.44 -7.92 -11.60
C HIS A 81 17.44 -8.61 -10.67
N LEU A 82 17.00 -9.02 -9.48
CA LEU A 82 17.89 -9.68 -8.51
C LEU A 82 18.46 -10.99 -9.05
N GLY A 83 17.72 -11.67 -9.94
CA GLY A 83 18.20 -12.88 -10.64
C GLY A 83 19.39 -12.64 -11.56
N THR A 84 19.58 -11.42 -12.08
CA THR A 84 20.75 -11.05 -12.90
C THR A 84 21.80 -10.29 -12.11
N LEU A 85 21.38 -9.54 -11.09
CA LEU A 85 22.27 -8.74 -10.25
C LEU A 85 23.05 -9.60 -9.26
N LEU A 86 22.43 -10.63 -8.66
CA LEU A 86 23.01 -11.40 -7.57
C LEU A 86 23.59 -12.75 -8.04
N SER A 87 24.74 -13.12 -7.48
CA SER A 87 25.30 -14.46 -7.65
C SER A 87 24.40 -15.54 -6.99
N PRO A 88 24.51 -16.82 -7.38
CA PRO A 88 23.77 -17.90 -6.72
C PRO A 88 23.93 -17.94 -5.20
N ALA A 89 25.14 -17.70 -4.69
CA ALA A 89 25.40 -17.67 -3.24
C ALA A 89 24.71 -16.48 -2.55
N GLN A 90 24.70 -15.31 -3.18
CA GLN A 90 23.98 -14.13 -2.68
C GLN A 90 22.46 -14.34 -2.67
N ARG A 91 21.90 -15.05 -3.66
CA ARG A 91 20.47 -15.37 -3.68
C ARG A 91 20.06 -16.31 -2.55
N VAL A 92 20.93 -17.22 -2.12
CA VAL A 92 20.70 -18.03 -0.91
C VAL A 92 20.66 -17.14 0.33
N LEU A 93 21.60 -16.20 0.47
CA LEU A 93 21.60 -15.24 1.59
C LEU A 93 20.38 -14.31 1.58
N LEU A 94 19.92 -13.88 0.40
CA LEU A 94 18.66 -13.14 0.26
C LEU A 94 17.45 -14.00 0.68
N GLY A 95 17.46 -15.29 0.34
CA GLY A 95 16.45 -16.23 0.81
C GLY A 95 16.46 -16.40 2.34
N ASP A 96 17.64 -16.52 2.95
CA ASP A 96 17.79 -16.55 4.41
C ASP A 96 17.20 -15.28 5.06
N LEU A 97 17.48 -14.11 4.49
CA LEU A 97 16.88 -12.84 4.92
C LEU A 97 15.35 -12.88 4.83
N TYR A 98 14.80 -13.25 3.68
CA TYR A 98 13.36 -13.34 3.47
C TYR A 98 12.67 -14.30 4.44
N GLU A 99 13.17 -15.53 4.60
CA GLU A 99 12.53 -16.53 5.46
C GLU A 99 12.58 -16.11 6.95
N SER A 100 13.65 -15.41 7.37
CA SER A 100 13.79 -14.90 8.74
C SER A 100 12.82 -13.74 9.06
N MET A 101 12.26 -13.08 8.05
CA MET A 101 11.19 -12.07 8.23
C MET A 101 9.82 -12.69 8.54
N LEU A 102 9.69 -14.02 8.42
CA LEU A 102 8.41 -14.73 8.48
C LEU A 102 8.39 -15.81 9.57
N SER A 103 7.21 -16.02 10.16
CA SER A 103 6.93 -17.20 10.98
C SER A 103 6.77 -18.44 10.09
N ALA A 104 6.72 -19.64 10.69
CA ALA A 104 6.41 -20.86 9.94
C ALA A 104 5.11 -20.76 9.14
N ARG A 105 4.06 -20.15 9.72
CA ARG A 105 2.79 -19.88 9.04
C ARG A 105 2.97 -18.85 7.92
N GLY A 106 3.75 -17.80 8.15
CA GLY A 106 4.07 -16.80 7.14
C GLY A 106 4.73 -17.44 5.92
N ARG A 107 5.74 -18.29 6.13
CA ARG A 107 6.41 -19.01 5.04
C ARG A 107 5.44 -19.84 4.20
N GLU A 108 4.50 -20.54 4.86
CA GLU A 108 3.44 -21.28 4.16
C GLU A 108 2.52 -20.35 3.37
N ALA A 109 2.03 -19.28 4.01
CA ALA A 109 1.08 -18.37 3.40
C ALA A 109 1.66 -17.63 2.18
N PHE A 110 2.91 -17.18 2.27
CA PHE A 110 3.59 -16.41 1.24
C PHE A 110 4.23 -17.26 0.12
N ALA A 111 4.27 -18.59 0.26
CA ALA A 111 4.90 -19.47 -0.73
C ALA A 111 4.35 -19.27 -2.15
N GLY A 112 3.03 -19.09 -2.28
CA GLY A 112 2.36 -18.81 -3.55
C GLY A 112 2.73 -17.42 -4.10
N THR A 113 2.69 -16.39 -3.24
CA THR A 113 3.08 -15.02 -3.59
C THR A 113 4.51 -14.97 -4.13
N VAL A 114 5.48 -15.53 -3.40
CA VAL A 114 6.89 -15.51 -3.81
C VAL A 114 7.15 -16.32 -5.07
N ALA A 115 6.39 -17.40 -5.31
CA ALA A 115 6.49 -18.14 -6.56
C ALA A 115 6.10 -17.28 -7.78
N VAL A 116 5.05 -16.45 -7.66
CA VAL A 116 4.63 -15.50 -8.71
C VAL A 116 5.67 -14.40 -8.91
N GLU A 117 6.34 -13.96 -7.84
CA GLU A 117 7.44 -12.99 -7.88
C GLU A 117 8.78 -13.60 -8.37
N GLY A 118 8.75 -14.77 -9.03
CA GLY A 118 9.94 -15.40 -9.58
C GLY A 118 10.94 -15.88 -8.52
N ARG A 119 10.46 -16.28 -7.34
CA ARG A 119 11.30 -16.72 -6.21
C ARG A 119 12.32 -15.65 -5.79
N LEU A 120 11.83 -14.42 -5.68
CA LEU A 120 12.58 -13.18 -5.40
C LEU A 120 13.42 -12.63 -6.56
N ASP A 121 13.67 -13.39 -7.64
CA ASP A 121 14.47 -12.89 -8.76
C ASP A 121 13.81 -11.67 -9.43
N GLY A 122 12.48 -11.60 -9.44
CA GLY A 122 11.68 -10.50 -9.98
C GLY A 122 11.46 -9.34 -9.00
N CYS A 123 11.84 -9.51 -7.72
CA CYS A 123 11.67 -8.48 -6.70
C CYS A 123 12.72 -7.37 -6.83
N VAL A 124 12.47 -6.29 -6.09
CA VAL A 124 13.40 -5.23 -5.76
C VAL A 124 13.84 -5.41 -4.30
N LEU A 125 15.12 -5.14 -4.05
CA LEU A 125 15.71 -5.14 -2.71
C LEU A 125 16.29 -3.76 -2.43
N ALA A 126 15.93 -3.20 -1.28
CA ALA A 126 16.55 -1.99 -0.75
C ALA A 126 17.07 -2.26 0.67
N ILE A 127 18.30 -1.83 0.93
CA ILE A 127 18.94 -1.84 2.22
C ILE A 127 19.16 -0.39 2.64
N TYR A 128 18.59 0.02 3.76
CA TYR A 128 18.73 1.37 4.29
C TYR A 128 19.76 1.37 5.41
N GLY A 129 20.85 2.11 5.21
CA GLY A 129 22.02 2.09 6.09
C GLY A 129 23.04 1.01 5.70
N GLU A 130 24.15 0.95 6.42
CA GLU A 130 25.25 0.02 6.13
C GLU A 130 24.89 -1.40 6.58
N PRO A 131 24.73 -2.40 5.68
CA PRO A 131 24.32 -3.76 6.06
C PRO A 131 25.33 -4.50 6.95
N THR A 132 26.58 -4.05 6.99
CA THR A 132 27.62 -4.62 7.85
C THR A 132 27.63 -4.02 9.26
N GLN A 133 26.79 -3.02 9.53
CA GLN A 133 26.69 -2.32 10.81
C GLN A 133 25.31 -2.54 11.46
N PRO A 134 25.21 -2.40 12.79
CA PRO A 134 23.91 -2.37 13.46
C PRO A 134 23.03 -1.22 12.96
N GLY A 135 21.72 -1.42 12.89
CA GLY A 135 20.76 -0.36 12.54
C GLY A 135 20.30 -0.35 11.10
N ALA A 136 20.80 -1.25 10.25
CA ALA A 136 20.34 -1.37 8.86
C ALA A 136 18.95 -2.03 8.77
N GLU A 137 18.17 -1.56 7.80
CA GLU A 137 16.83 -2.08 7.50
C GLU A 137 16.82 -2.62 6.07
N VAL A 138 16.03 -3.67 5.84
CA VAL A 138 15.83 -4.27 4.52
C VAL A 138 14.37 -4.15 4.14
N ALA A 139 14.10 -3.80 2.88
CA ALA A 139 12.80 -3.92 2.25
C ALA A 139 12.91 -4.81 0.99
N ILE A 140 12.08 -5.84 0.91
CA ILE A 140 11.94 -6.73 -0.25
C ILE A 140 10.55 -6.49 -0.84
N SER A 141 10.49 -6.06 -2.10
CA SER A 141 9.23 -5.72 -2.74
C SER A 141 9.05 -6.39 -4.10
N GLY A 142 7.84 -6.87 -4.39
CA GLY A 142 7.37 -7.36 -5.68
C GLY A 142 6.03 -6.72 -6.03
N GLY A 143 5.30 -7.31 -6.98
CA GLY A 143 3.94 -6.87 -7.34
C GLY A 143 2.92 -7.03 -6.22
N HIS A 144 3.04 -8.10 -5.42
CA HIS A 144 2.12 -8.43 -4.30
C HIS A 144 2.87 -8.61 -2.98
N LEU A 145 4.04 -8.01 -2.86
CA LEU A 145 4.93 -8.20 -1.74
C LEU A 145 5.63 -6.90 -1.39
N LEU A 146 5.63 -6.56 -0.12
CA LEU A 146 6.51 -5.59 0.53
C LEU A 146 6.70 -6.09 1.96
N LEU A 147 7.83 -6.76 2.19
CA LEU A 147 8.27 -7.20 3.50
C LEU A 147 9.47 -6.39 3.96
N ARG A 148 9.58 -6.22 5.27
CA ARG A 148 10.65 -5.48 5.90
C ARG A 148 11.27 -6.28 7.04
N GLY A 149 12.54 -5.99 7.32
CA GLY A 149 13.30 -6.60 8.41
C GLY A 149 14.49 -5.75 8.83
N GLY A 150 15.11 -6.12 9.95
CA GLY A 150 16.26 -5.42 10.54
C GLY A 150 15.92 -4.65 11.81
N ALA A 151 16.91 -3.91 12.31
CA ALA A 151 16.70 -3.02 13.45
C ALA A 151 15.62 -2.02 13.06
N ALA A 152 14.43 -2.21 13.61
CA ALA A 152 13.26 -1.38 13.34
C ALA A 152 13.67 0.09 13.38
N SER A 153 13.22 0.90 12.43
CA SER A 153 13.13 2.35 12.66
C SER A 153 12.53 2.51 14.04
N ARG A 154 13.29 3.08 15.01
CA ARG A 154 12.97 2.94 16.43
C ARG A 154 11.51 3.30 16.68
N GLY A 155 10.69 2.29 16.96
CA GLY A 155 9.25 2.48 17.12
C GLY A 155 8.38 2.23 15.89
N ALA A 156 8.77 1.46 14.88
CA ALA A 156 7.87 0.92 13.86
C ALA A 156 7.90 -0.62 13.85
N ALA A 157 6.77 -1.26 14.08
CA ALA A 157 6.66 -2.70 14.00
C ALA A 157 6.93 -3.20 12.58
N PHE A 158 7.38 -4.45 12.46
CA PHE A 158 7.75 -5.08 11.18
C PHE A 158 8.86 -4.34 10.40
N GLY A 159 9.52 -3.34 10.99
CA GLY A 159 10.49 -2.48 10.30
C GLY A 159 9.84 -1.34 9.50
N GLY A 160 8.53 -1.13 9.60
CA GLY A 160 7.78 -0.12 8.85
C GLY A 160 6.54 -0.73 8.18
N GLY A 161 5.89 0.05 7.31
CA GLY A 161 4.70 -0.43 6.62
C GLY A 161 5.00 -1.59 5.67
N VAL A 162 4.14 -2.60 5.71
CA VAL A 162 4.22 -3.82 4.91
C VAL A 162 2.95 -4.00 4.10
N ALA A 163 3.09 -4.63 2.94
CA ALA A 163 1.98 -4.96 2.06
C ALA A 163 2.17 -6.35 1.49
N TYR A 164 1.10 -7.13 1.39
CA TYR A 164 1.19 -8.45 0.79
C TYR A 164 -0.14 -8.89 0.21
N GLY A 165 -0.09 -9.79 -0.76
CA GLY A 165 -1.28 -10.27 -1.44
C GLY A 165 -1.05 -11.57 -2.16
N HIS A 166 -2.14 -12.12 -2.71
CA HIS A 166 -2.09 -13.30 -3.56
C HIS A 166 -3.26 -13.23 -4.55
N GLN A 167 -2.99 -13.39 -5.85
CA GLN A 167 -3.98 -13.33 -6.93
C GLN A 167 -4.75 -14.66 -7.10
N ILE A 168 -5.19 -15.27 -6.00
CA ILE A 168 -6.00 -16.50 -6.03
C ILE A 168 -7.37 -16.23 -5.43
N GLY A 169 -8.41 -16.75 -6.08
CA GLY A 169 -9.79 -16.60 -5.61
C GLY A 169 -10.39 -15.24 -5.94
N ASP A 170 -9.79 -14.51 -6.87
CA ASP A 170 -10.20 -13.17 -7.28
C ASP A 170 -11.65 -13.13 -7.75
N GLY A 171 -12.40 -12.13 -7.26
CA GLY A 171 -13.82 -11.96 -7.58
C GLY A 171 -14.73 -13.10 -7.11
N LYS A 172 -14.28 -13.97 -6.20
CA LYS A 172 -15.08 -15.09 -5.65
C LYS A 172 -15.42 -14.89 -4.18
N TRP A 173 -16.59 -15.39 -3.78
CA TRP A 173 -17.05 -15.32 -2.41
C TRP A 173 -16.08 -16.05 -1.48
N ARG A 174 -15.58 -15.35 -0.46
CA ARG A 174 -14.58 -15.84 0.52
C ARG A 174 -13.21 -16.21 -0.07
N VAL A 175 -12.88 -15.78 -1.29
CA VAL A 175 -11.56 -15.96 -1.91
C VAL A 175 -10.97 -17.38 -1.75
N PRO A 176 -11.68 -18.43 -2.19
CA PRO A 176 -11.31 -19.81 -1.94
C PRO A 176 -9.92 -20.14 -2.52
N GLY A 177 -9.11 -20.83 -1.72
CA GLY A 177 -7.73 -21.19 -2.08
C GLY A 177 -6.71 -20.07 -1.88
N ASN A 178 -7.12 -18.87 -1.47
CA ASN A 178 -6.19 -17.82 -1.12
C ASN A 178 -5.53 -18.10 0.25
N SER A 179 -4.21 -18.00 0.30
CA SER A 179 -3.41 -18.20 1.51
C SER A 179 -3.76 -17.26 2.66
N PHE A 180 -4.34 -16.10 2.36
CA PHE A 180 -4.67 -15.06 3.32
C PHE A 180 -6.18 -14.96 3.61
N ALA A 181 -7.00 -15.88 3.10
CA ALA A 181 -8.46 -15.90 3.30
C ALA A 181 -8.86 -15.86 4.79
N TYR A 182 -8.03 -16.45 5.65
CA TYR A 182 -8.26 -16.52 7.09
C TYR A 182 -8.27 -15.14 7.79
N HIS A 183 -7.70 -14.10 7.19
CA HIS A 183 -7.84 -12.73 7.68
C HIS A 183 -9.29 -12.25 7.58
N GLY A 184 -9.95 -12.53 6.45
CA GLY A 184 -11.38 -12.28 6.27
C GLY A 184 -12.22 -13.13 7.22
N ASP A 185 -11.92 -14.41 7.39
CA ASP A 185 -12.66 -15.27 8.32
C ASP A 185 -12.54 -14.75 9.76
N ALA A 186 -11.37 -14.25 10.16
CA ALA A 186 -11.17 -13.67 11.49
C ALA A 186 -11.99 -12.38 11.70
N PHE A 187 -12.03 -11.50 10.70
CA PHE A 187 -12.84 -10.29 10.77
C PHE A 187 -14.34 -10.60 10.85
N ASN A 188 -14.82 -11.55 10.06
CA ASN A 188 -16.24 -11.92 10.06
C ASN A 188 -16.65 -12.60 11.38
N ARG A 189 -15.76 -13.36 12.04
CA ARG A 189 -16.00 -13.85 13.42
C ARG A 189 -16.11 -12.69 14.41
N PHE A 190 -15.23 -11.70 14.34
CA PHE A 190 -15.33 -10.49 15.16
C PHE A 190 -16.65 -9.76 14.92
N PHE A 191 -16.99 -9.50 13.65
CA PHE A 191 -18.21 -8.80 13.26
C PHE A 191 -19.48 -9.48 13.77
N ALA A 192 -19.53 -10.82 13.74
CA ALA A 192 -20.66 -11.58 14.24
C ALA A 192 -20.95 -11.35 15.74
N THR A 193 -19.96 -10.94 16.53
CA THR A 193 -20.13 -10.64 17.96
C THR A 193 -20.72 -9.26 18.26
N LEU A 194 -20.85 -8.40 17.25
CA LEU A 194 -21.34 -7.03 17.41
C LEU A 194 -22.87 -7.02 17.56
N THR A 195 -23.38 -6.12 18.40
CA THR A 195 -24.82 -5.80 18.45
C THR A 195 -25.25 -5.11 17.16
N GLU A 196 -26.56 -5.05 16.89
CA GLU A 196 -27.10 -4.36 15.71
C GLU A 196 -26.60 -2.91 15.60
N SER A 197 -26.70 -2.12 16.67
CA SER A 197 -26.18 -0.74 16.70
C SER A 197 -24.66 -0.64 16.47
N GLN A 198 -23.89 -1.63 16.91
CA GLN A 198 -22.44 -1.68 16.69
C GLN A 198 -22.11 -2.07 15.23
N ARG A 199 -22.92 -2.93 14.61
CA ARG A 199 -22.80 -3.28 13.18
C ARG A 199 -23.10 -2.07 12.31
N GLU A 200 -24.17 -1.34 12.61
CA GLU A 200 -24.50 -0.07 11.93
C GLU A 200 -23.34 0.92 12.01
N ALA A 201 -22.71 1.07 13.17
CA ALA A 201 -21.54 1.93 13.33
C ALA A 201 -20.29 1.41 12.58
N ALA A 202 -20.15 0.10 12.40
CA ALA A 202 -19.03 -0.51 11.70
C ALA A 202 -19.18 -0.49 10.16
N ILE A 203 -20.41 -0.50 9.63
CA ILE A 203 -20.68 -0.51 8.19
C ILE A 203 -20.63 0.91 7.64
N LEU A 204 -19.58 1.21 6.87
CA LEU A 204 -19.43 2.46 6.14
C LEU A 204 -19.83 2.28 4.66
N PRO A 205 -20.10 3.36 3.91
CA PRO A 205 -20.51 3.23 2.50
C PRO A 205 -19.44 2.59 1.60
N ALA A 206 -18.20 3.09 1.69
CA ALA A 206 -17.09 2.70 0.81
C ALA A 206 -15.75 2.78 1.53
N PRO A 207 -14.76 1.94 1.15
CA PRO A 207 -13.42 2.03 1.69
C PRO A 207 -12.72 3.32 1.26
N PRO A 208 -11.79 3.86 2.08
CA PRO A 208 -10.84 4.83 1.57
C PRO A 208 -9.95 4.17 0.52
N HIS A 209 -9.18 4.97 -0.23
CA HIS A 209 -8.16 4.43 -1.11
C HIS A 209 -7.21 3.51 -0.33
N GLU A 210 -6.88 2.34 -0.89
CA GLU A 210 -6.15 1.28 -0.17
C GLU A 210 -4.75 1.73 0.30
N LEU A 211 -4.18 2.74 -0.36
CA LEU A 211 -2.88 3.32 -0.02
C LEU A 211 -2.95 4.42 1.04
N LEU A 212 -4.11 4.68 1.64
CA LEU A 212 -4.27 5.56 2.79
C LEU A 212 -3.73 4.88 4.06
N LEU A 213 -2.40 4.85 4.19
CA LEU A 213 -1.68 4.10 5.23
C LEU A 213 -1.02 4.98 6.29
N GLN A 214 -0.97 6.29 6.10
CA GLN A 214 -0.34 7.20 7.05
C GLN A 214 -1.10 7.18 8.38
N VAL A 215 -0.45 6.70 9.42
CA VAL A 215 -0.99 6.58 10.77
C VAL A 215 -1.26 7.94 11.42
N GLN A 216 -2.30 8.01 12.24
CA GLN A 216 -2.68 9.23 12.95
C GLN A 216 -2.23 9.19 14.42
N ALA A 217 -2.08 10.36 15.04
CA ALA A 217 -1.86 10.48 16.48
C ALA A 217 -3.17 10.24 17.28
N ALA A 218 -3.08 10.28 18.62
CA ALA A 218 -4.23 10.04 19.51
C ALA A 218 -5.45 10.95 19.26
N GLY A 219 -5.23 12.17 18.76
CA GLY A 219 -6.30 13.11 18.39
C GLY A 219 -6.86 12.94 16.98
N GLY A 220 -6.51 11.85 16.30
CA GLY A 220 -7.01 11.53 14.96
C GLY A 220 -8.50 11.20 14.93
N SER A 221 -9.03 11.05 13.71
CA SER A 221 -10.41 10.61 13.46
C SER A 221 -10.40 9.19 12.92
N PHE A 222 -11.09 8.28 13.62
CA PHE A 222 -11.10 6.86 13.31
C PHE A 222 -12.55 6.41 13.04
N PRO A 223 -12.90 6.11 11.78
CA PRO A 223 -14.25 5.72 11.44
C PRO A 223 -14.50 4.24 11.80
N GLY A 224 -15.78 3.88 11.93
CA GLY A 224 -16.19 2.53 12.34
C GLY A 224 -16.46 2.40 13.84
N VAL A 225 -16.71 1.18 14.28
CA VAL A 225 -17.05 0.89 15.67
C VAL A 225 -15.81 0.97 16.56
N ALA A 226 -15.89 1.72 17.65
CA ALA A 226 -14.82 1.84 18.64
C ALA A 226 -14.70 0.53 19.44
N ILE A 227 -13.55 -0.15 19.36
CA ILE A 227 -13.34 -1.45 20.01
C ILE A 227 -13.43 -1.33 21.55
N GLY A 228 -13.02 -0.19 22.11
CA GLY A 228 -13.13 0.08 23.55
C GLY A 228 -14.57 0.07 24.09
N SER A 229 -15.57 0.33 23.23
CA SER A 229 -16.98 0.34 23.60
C SER A 229 -17.64 -1.05 23.60
N LEU A 230 -16.92 -2.07 23.15
CA LEU A 230 -17.47 -3.40 22.93
C LEU A 230 -17.46 -4.26 24.21
N SER A 231 -18.26 -5.32 24.19
CA SER A 231 -18.27 -6.32 25.26
C SER A 231 -16.89 -6.98 25.42
N PRO A 232 -16.56 -7.55 26.61
CA PRO A 232 -15.33 -8.32 26.78
C PRO A 232 -15.14 -9.44 25.75
N ALA A 233 -16.23 -10.13 25.37
CA ALA A 233 -16.18 -11.20 24.36
C ALA A 233 -15.83 -10.65 22.98
N SER A 234 -16.48 -9.57 22.54
CA SER A 234 -16.23 -8.91 21.26
C SER A 234 -14.82 -8.33 21.18
N ARG A 235 -14.31 -7.75 22.28
CA ARG A 235 -12.90 -7.32 22.37
C ARG A 235 -11.92 -8.50 22.29
N GLY A 236 -12.29 -9.67 22.83
CA GLY A 236 -11.54 -10.90 22.67
C GLY A 236 -11.43 -11.35 21.21
N GLU A 237 -12.51 -11.26 20.43
CA GLU A 237 -12.44 -11.54 18.99
C GLU A 237 -11.65 -10.47 18.21
N ALA A 238 -11.71 -9.20 18.61
CA ALA A 238 -10.86 -8.16 18.03
C ALA A 238 -9.37 -8.45 18.25
N LEU A 239 -8.98 -8.92 19.44
CA LEU A 239 -7.61 -9.38 19.71
C LEU A 239 -7.23 -10.56 18.80
N ARG A 240 -8.10 -11.57 18.68
CA ARG A 240 -7.86 -12.74 17.79
C ARG A 240 -7.74 -12.35 16.32
N LEU A 241 -8.45 -11.31 15.89
CA LEU A 241 -8.28 -10.74 14.56
C LEU A 241 -6.86 -10.20 14.37
N LEU A 242 -6.36 -9.39 15.31
CA LEU A 242 -5.00 -8.86 15.25
C LEU A 242 -3.94 -9.98 15.31
N GLU A 243 -4.13 -10.96 16.19
CA GLU A 243 -3.26 -12.15 16.28
C GLU A 243 -3.23 -12.90 14.93
N ALA A 244 -4.38 -13.08 14.28
CA ALA A 244 -4.44 -13.70 12.96
C ALA A 244 -3.67 -12.88 11.92
N VAL A 245 -3.85 -11.56 11.87
CA VAL A 245 -3.12 -10.69 10.94
C VAL A 245 -1.61 -10.77 11.16
N PHE A 246 -1.16 -10.70 12.41
CA PHE A 246 0.26 -10.69 12.74
C PHE A 246 0.92 -12.08 12.73
N SER A 247 0.13 -13.15 12.64
CA SER A 247 0.62 -14.53 12.69
C SER A 247 1.62 -14.90 11.59
N CYS A 248 1.69 -14.13 10.50
CA CYS A 248 2.68 -14.28 9.44
C CYS A 248 4.11 -13.92 9.87
N TYR A 249 4.28 -13.17 10.95
CA TYR A 249 5.58 -12.62 11.37
C TYR A 249 6.14 -13.36 12.59
N PRO A 250 7.47 -13.35 12.81
CA PRO A 250 8.09 -13.92 14.00
C PRO A 250 7.48 -13.35 15.29
N GLU A 251 7.43 -14.15 16.36
CA GLU A 251 6.79 -13.75 17.63
C GLU A 251 7.32 -12.44 18.20
N GLU A 252 8.61 -12.16 18.05
CA GLU A 252 9.21 -10.90 18.47
C GLU A 252 8.57 -9.70 17.77
N ARG A 253 8.30 -9.81 16.47
CA ARG A 253 7.64 -8.76 15.68
C ARG A 253 6.17 -8.60 16.05
N GLN A 254 5.49 -9.71 16.36
CA GLN A 254 4.12 -9.65 16.88
C GLN A 254 4.08 -8.91 18.24
N ARG A 255 4.99 -9.24 19.15
CA ARG A 255 5.12 -8.56 20.45
C ARG A 255 5.44 -7.08 20.29
N GLU A 256 6.32 -6.73 19.36
CA GLU A 256 6.63 -5.34 19.03
C GLU A 256 5.38 -4.59 18.52
N ALA A 257 4.61 -5.17 17.61
CA ALA A 257 3.36 -4.60 17.10
C ALA A 257 2.34 -4.35 18.22
N PHE A 258 2.11 -5.35 19.08
CA PHE A 258 1.24 -5.17 20.25
C PHE A 258 1.79 -4.13 21.23
N ALA A 259 3.10 -4.06 21.46
CA ALA A 259 3.69 -3.04 22.32
C ALA A 259 3.53 -1.61 21.77
N CYS A 260 3.52 -1.45 20.43
CA CYS A 260 3.18 -0.18 19.79
C CYS A 260 1.69 0.17 19.97
N ILE A 261 0.78 -0.81 19.81
CA ILE A 261 -0.66 -0.62 20.04
C ILE A 261 -0.92 -0.24 21.50
N GLU A 262 -0.34 -0.96 22.46
CA GLU A 262 -0.47 -0.67 23.89
C GLU A 262 0.07 0.72 24.27
N HIS A 263 1.17 1.14 23.66
CA HIS A 263 1.70 2.50 23.85
C HIS A 263 0.71 3.59 23.39
N ASN A 264 -0.09 3.29 22.37
CA ASN A 264 -1.02 4.20 21.73
C ASN A 264 -2.46 4.12 22.28
N GLY A 265 -2.64 3.59 23.50
CA GLY A 265 -3.96 3.47 24.15
C GLY A 265 -4.56 2.06 24.10
N GLY A 266 -3.80 1.09 23.59
CA GLY A 266 -4.18 -0.31 23.53
C GLY A 266 -5.28 -0.59 22.52
N ILE A 267 -5.73 -1.85 22.49
CA ILE A 267 -6.78 -2.32 21.57
C ILE A 267 -8.08 -1.50 21.70
N GLY A 268 -8.35 -0.96 22.90
CA GLY A 268 -9.53 -0.12 23.14
C GLY A 268 -9.56 1.19 22.36
N ALA A 269 -8.38 1.71 21.95
CA ALA A 269 -8.26 2.92 21.14
C ALA A 269 -8.40 2.67 19.63
N LEU A 270 -8.51 1.41 19.21
CA LEU A 270 -8.72 1.04 17.82
C LEU A 270 -10.21 1.08 17.46
N HIS A 271 -10.48 1.31 16.18
CA HIS A 271 -11.77 1.25 15.55
C HIS A 271 -11.76 0.22 14.42
N ALA A 272 -12.88 -0.43 14.19
CA ALA A 272 -13.05 -1.41 13.13
C ALA A 272 -14.18 -0.99 12.19
N ALA A 273 -13.91 -1.02 10.89
CA ALA A 273 -14.86 -0.70 9.84
C ALA A 273 -14.91 -1.79 8.78
N THR A 274 -16.10 -1.96 8.21
CA THR A 274 -16.36 -2.71 6.99
C THR A 274 -17.16 -1.83 6.02
N TYR A 275 -17.35 -2.28 4.78
CA TYR A 275 -17.89 -1.43 3.73
C TYR A 275 -19.07 -2.07 3.02
N ALA A 276 -20.19 -1.35 2.94
CA ALA A 276 -21.44 -1.80 2.33
C ALA A 276 -21.24 -2.26 0.86
N SER A 277 -20.41 -1.54 0.12
CA SER A 277 -19.98 -1.88 -1.24
C SER A 277 -19.17 -3.18 -1.36
N HIS A 278 -18.72 -3.76 -0.24
CA HIS A 278 -17.80 -4.90 -0.20
C HIS A 278 -18.23 -6.00 0.79
N GLY A 279 -19.49 -5.99 1.20
CA GLY A 279 -20.16 -7.14 1.79
C GLY A 279 -20.77 -7.97 0.68
N PHE A 280 -20.38 -9.25 0.55
CA PHE A 280 -20.87 -10.11 -0.51
C PHE A 280 -21.56 -11.37 0.03
N TYR A 281 -22.62 -11.79 -0.66
CA TYR A 281 -23.23 -13.11 -0.47
C TYR A 281 -22.61 -14.13 -1.43
N GLU A 282 -22.99 -15.41 -1.30
CA GLU A 282 -22.42 -16.51 -2.09
C GLU A 282 -22.57 -16.31 -3.62
N ASP A 283 -23.65 -15.64 -4.03
CA ASP A 283 -23.94 -15.27 -5.42
C ASP A 283 -23.19 -14.03 -5.91
N MET A 284 -22.28 -13.49 -5.09
CA MET A 284 -21.52 -12.25 -5.32
C MET A 284 -22.38 -10.99 -5.45
N GLN A 285 -23.66 -11.02 -5.07
CA GLN A 285 -24.43 -9.78 -4.91
C GLN A 285 -23.85 -8.99 -3.73
N SER A 286 -23.64 -7.69 -3.93
CA SER A 286 -23.15 -6.79 -2.88
C SER A 286 -24.30 -6.40 -1.94
N TRP A 287 -23.96 -6.19 -0.67
CA TRP A 287 -24.91 -5.79 0.37
C TRP A 287 -25.62 -4.48 0.03
N ASP A 288 -24.90 -3.49 -0.50
CA ASP A 288 -25.44 -2.19 -0.87
C ASP A 288 -26.42 -2.23 -2.06
N ALA A 289 -26.36 -3.26 -2.90
CA ALA A 289 -27.28 -3.46 -4.02
C ALA A 289 -28.67 -4.00 -3.61
N LEU A 290 -28.82 -4.47 -2.37
CA LEU A 290 -30.06 -5.04 -1.85
C LEU A 290 -30.88 -4.02 -1.06
N ASP A 291 -32.21 -4.17 -1.08
CA ASP A 291 -33.08 -3.43 -0.17
C ASP A 291 -33.05 -4.00 1.27
N ALA A 292 -33.73 -3.31 2.19
CA ALA A 292 -33.72 -3.67 3.60
C ALA A 292 -34.38 -5.04 3.87
N ASP A 293 -35.46 -5.36 3.16
CA ASP A 293 -36.19 -6.63 3.34
C ASP A 293 -35.34 -7.82 2.88
N GLU A 294 -34.63 -7.67 1.76
CA GLU A 294 -33.74 -8.71 1.26
C GLU A 294 -32.51 -8.90 2.16
N ARG A 295 -31.92 -7.82 2.67
CA ARG A 295 -30.84 -7.92 3.67
C ARG A 295 -31.30 -8.64 4.93
N ALA A 296 -32.48 -8.32 5.44
CA ALA A 296 -33.05 -8.99 6.61
C ALA A 296 -33.27 -10.49 6.37
N ARG A 297 -33.71 -10.89 5.16
CA ARG A 297 -33.87 -12.30 4.79
C ARG A 297 -32.54 -13.04 4.69
N ARG A 298 -31.51 -12.42 4.12
CA ARG A 298 -30.21 -13.06 3.88
C ARG A 298 -29.30 -13.07 5.11
N GLY A 299 -29.51 -12.18 6.07
CA GLY A 299 -28.60 -12.00 7.20
C GLY A 299 -27.28 -11.36 6.78
N ASP A 300 -26.28 -11.30 7.68
CA ASP A 300 -25.03 -10.60 7.40
C ASP A 300 -24.29 -11.17 6.16
N PRO A 301 -23.69 -10.32 5.32
CA PRO A 301 -22.89 -10.77 4.19
C PRO A 301 -21.50 -11.19 4.70
N TYR A 302 -20.70 -11.80 3.84
CA TYR A 302 -19.27 -11.94 4.13
C TYR A 302 -18.55 -10.64 3.74
N TRP A 303 -17.98 -9.97 4.72
CA TRP A 303 -17.20 -8.75 4.53
C TRP A 303 -15.82 -9.09 3.96
N GLN A 304 -15.59 -8.72 2.70
CA GLN A 304 -14.31 -8.99 2.04
C GLN A 304 -13.31 -7.86 2.20
N VAL A 305 -13.77 -6.63 2.43
CA VAL A 305 -12.91 -5.47 2.66
C VAL A 305 -13.22 -4.88 4.01
N TRP A 306 -12.19 -4.68 4.82
CA TRP A 306 -12.32 -4.14 6.16
C TRP A 306 -11.05 -3.40 6.58
N ARG A 307 -11.18 -2.60 7.62
CA ARG A 307 -10.08 -1.80 8.16
C ARG A 307 -10.14 -1.77 9.68
N VAL A 308 -8.99 -1.91 10.31
CA VAL A 308 -8.78 -1.60 11.72
C VAL A 308 -7.81 -0.43 11.79
N GLU A 309 -8.21 0.65 12.45
CA GLU A 309 -7.41 1.86 12.55
C GLU A 309 -7.51 2.47 13.94
N GLY A 310 -6.42 3.06 14.41
CA GLY A 310 -6.38 3.85 15.63
C GLY A 310 -5.09 4.63 15.71
N PRO A 311 -4.78 5.21 16.88
CA PRO A 311 -3.53 5.94 17.06
C PRO A 311 -2.33 5.03 16.75
N GLY A 312 -1.47 5.48 15.82
CA GLY A 312 -0.29 4.73 15.38
C GLY A 312 -0.55 3.42 14.66
N SER A 313 -1.78 3.10 14.26
CA SER A 313 -2.09 1.79 13.68
C SER A 313 -3.04 1.92 12.49
N VAL A 314 -2.66 1.33 11.36
CA VAL A 314 -3.52 1.11 10.19
C VAL A 314 -3.35 -0.34 9.75
N ILE A 315 -4.45 -1.07 9.69
CA ILE A 315 -4.54 -2.41 9.10
C ILE A 315 -5.70 -2.39 8.11
N HIS A 316 -5.41 -2.57 6.83
CA HIS A 316 -6.42 -2.62 5.78
C HIS A 316 -6.32 -3.95 5.05
N PHE A 317 -7.41 -4.71 5.03
CA PHE A 317 -7.50 -5.94 4.26
C PHE A 317 -8.53 -5.78 3.16
N LYS A 318 -8.15 -6.19 1.96
CA LYS A 318 -8.96 -6.15 0.77
C LYS A 318 -9.00 -7.54 0.16
N GLY A 319 -10.13 -8.21 0.25
CA GLY A 319 -10.37 -9.51 -0.38
C GLY A 319 -10.95 -9.43 -1.79
N HIS A 320 -11.39 -8.25 -2.23
CA HIS A 320 -12.01 -8.04 -3.54
C HIS A 320 -11.47 -6.76 -4.22
N PRO A 321 -11.25 -6.74 -5.55
CA PRO A 321 -11.32 -7.88 -6.47
C PRO A 321 -10.12 -8.84 -6.34
N HIS A 322 -9.01 -8.38 -5.74
CA HIS A 322 -7.79 -9.15 -5.51
C HIS A 322 -7.35 -9.03 -4.05
N VAL A 323 -6.76 -10.09 -3.50
CA VAL A 323 -6.39 -10.14 -2.08
C VAL A 323 -5.13 -9.33 -1.77
N HIS A 324 -5.26 -8.32 -0.92
CA HIS A 324 -4.17 -7.55 -0.34
C HIS A 324 -4.39 -7.29 1.16
N ALA A 325 -3.30 -7.21 1.90
CA ALA A 325 -3.25 -6.68 3.25
C ALA A 325 -2.18 -5.58 3.29
N TYR A 326 -2.50 -4.48 3.94
CA TYR A 326 -1.61 -3.36 4.19
C TYR A 326 -1.59 -3.09 5.68
N ILE A 327 -0.39 -3.02 6.28
CA ILE A 327 -0.22 -2.90 7.72
C ILE A 327 0.85 -1.85 7.98
N ASP A 328 0.53 -0.87 8.81
CA ASP A 328 1.49 0.07 9.38
C ASP A 328 1.18 0.27 10.87
N VAL A 329 2.15 -0.04 11.73
CA VAL A 329 1.99 0.03 13.18
C VAL A 329 3.24 0.67 13.76
N VAL A 330 3.09 1.86 14.33
CA VAL A 330 4.17 2.65 14.91
C VAL A 330 3.88 3.01 16.35
N ARG A 331 4.94 3.14 17.13
CA ARG A 331 4.94 3.62 18.51
C ARG A 331 4.67 5.12 18.57
N ASP A 332 5.32 5.92 17.72
CA ASP A 332 5.21 7.38 17.74
C ASP A 332 4.81 7.92 16.35
N PRO A 333 3.52 8.16 16.11
CA PRO A 333 3.02 8.67 14.83
C PRO A 333 3.63 10.01 14.44
N ALA A 334 3.94 10.87 15.41
CA ALA A 334 4.49 12.20 15.14
C ALA A 334 5.96 12.16 14.68
N ARG A 335 6.63 11.02 14.88
CA ARG A 335 8.04 10.79 14.52
C ARG A 335 8.23 9.68 13.49
N ALA A 336 7.12 9.18 12.93
CA ALA A 336 7.15 8.13 11.92
C ALA A 336 7.58 8.63 10.54
N ASN A 337 7.45 9.95 10.29
CA ASN A 337 7.75 10.55 8.99
C ASN A 337 9.26 10.70 8.78
N LEU A 338 9.74 10.31 7.59
CA LEU A 338 11.15 10.28 7.23
C LEU A 338 11.53 11.35 6.21
N GLY A 339 12.80 11.74 6.22
CA GLY A 339 13.39 12.70 5.29
C GLY A 339 13.33 14.14 5.81
N GLU A 340 13.68 15.10 4.95
CA GLU A 340 13.72 16.51 5.35
C GLU A 340 12.31 17.05 5.65
N PRO A 341 12.17 17.94 6.65
CA PRO A 341 10.95 18.72 6.86
C PRO A 341 10.70 19.66 5.68
N LEU A 342 9.52 19.57 5.08
CA LEU A 342 9.08 20.44 3.99
C LEU A 342 8.13 21.53 4.47
N ALA A 343 7.26 21.16 5.42
CA ALA A 343 6.27 22.06 5.97
C ALA A 343 5.70 21.55 7.30
N LYS A 344 4.90 22.38 7.95
CA LYS A 344 4.11 22.02 9.11
C LYS A 344 2.64 22.38 8.86
N ILE A 345 1.75 21.44 9.14
CA ILE A 345 0.30 21.62 8.98
C ILE A 345 -0.41 21.38 10.30
N ASP A 346 -1.47 22.15 10.55
CA ASP A 346 -2.28 22.03 11.77
C ASP A 346 -3.57 21.22 11.54
N ALA A 347 -3.94 21.00 10.28
CA ALA A 347 -5.11 20.24 9.88
C ALA A 347 -4.72 19.14 8.89
N MET A 348 -5.48 18.05 8.90
CA MET A 348 -5.28 16.92 7.99
C MET A 348 -5.56 17.34 6.55
N VAL A 349 -4.69 16.92 5.62
CA VAL A 349 -4.86 17.08 4.17
C VAL A 349 -5.04 15.70 3.56
N GLU A 350 -6.27 15.40 3.11
CA GLU A 350 -6.63 14.15 2.46
C GLU A 350 -7.76 14.38 1.42
N GLY A 351 -8.08 13.35 0.63
CA GLY A 351 -9.18 13.41 -0.34
C GLY A 351 -9.08 14.61 -1.29
N GLU A 352 -10.14 15.41 -1.36
CA GLU A 352 -10.23 16.56 -2.28
C GLU A 352 -9.19 17.66 -1.98
N ALA A 353 -8.82 17.86 -0.70
CA ALA A 353 -7.78 18.81 -0.34
C ALA A 353 -6.41 18.34 -0.86
N MET A 354 -6.10 17.05 -0.69
CA MET A 354 -4.86 16.47 -1.24
C MET A 354 -4.84 16.48 -2.77
N ARG A 355 -5.97 16.18 -3.41
CA ARG A 355 -6.12 16.27 -4.86
C ARG A 355 -5.80 17.68 -5.37
N THR A 356 -6.35 18.69 -4.70
CA THR A 356 -6.13 20.10 -5.06
C THR A 356 -4.66 20.49 -4.89
N LEU A 357 -4.00 20.01 -3.84
CA LEU A 357 -2.56 20.19 -3.63
C LEU A 357 -1.72 19.55 -4.75
N LEU A 358 -2.03 18.32 -5.15
CA LEU A 358 -1.33 17.63 -6.25
C LEU A 358 -1.51 18.37 -7.58
N GLU A 359 -2.73 18.83 -7.87
CA GLU A 359 -3.00 19.64 -9.06
C GLU A 359 -2.28 21.00 -9.02
N ALA A 360 -2.13 21.61 -7.84
CA ALA A 360 -1.35 22.83 -7.69
C ALA A 360 0.14 22.60 -7.93
N ALA A 361 0.69 21.48 -7.46
CA ALA A 361 2.06 21.06 -7.76
C ALA A 361 2.26 20.85 -9.27
N LEU A 362 1.31 20.18 -9.95
CA LEU A 362 1.33 19.98 -11.40
C LEU A 362 1.30 21.30 -12.20
N ARG A 363 0.42 22.24 -11.81
CA ARG A 363 0.38 23.58 -12.44
C ARG A 363 1.70 24.32 -12.26
N ARG A 364 2.24 24.33 -11.04
CA ARG A 364 3.52 25.00 -10.73
C ARG A 364 4.68 24.40 -11.54
N ALA A 365 4.76 23.08 -11.62
CA ALA A 365 5.85 22.38 -12.28
C ALA A 365 5.85 22.56 -13.81
N THR A 366 4.67 22.80 -14.41
CA THR A 366 4.52 22.88 -15.87
C THR A 366 4.24 24.28 -16.40
N GLY A 367 3.84 25.22 -15.52
CA GLY A 367 3.29 26.52 -15.92
C GLY A 367 1.90 26.45 -16.56
N SER A 368 1.24 25.28 -16.54
CA SER A 368 -0.10 25.11 -17.12
C SER A 368 -1.16 25.78 -16.23
N GLU A 369 -2.15 26.40 -16.86
CA GLU A 369 -3.31 26.98 -16.16
C GLU A 369 -4.22 25.89 -15.59
N LEU A 370 -4.35 24.77 -16.29
CA LEU A 370 -5.21 23.65 -15.92
C LEU A 370 -4.37 22.47 -15.47
N ALA A 371 -4.87 21.76 -14.46
CA ALA A 371 -4.33 20.47 -14.07
C ALA A 371 -5.43 19.51 -13.67
N PHE A 372 -5.12 18.22 -13.76
CA PHE A 372 -6.02 17.14 -13.39
C PHE A 372 -5.27 16.07 -12.61
N HIS A 373 -5.90 15.63 -11.53
CA HIS A 373 -5.61 14.37 -10.86
C HIS A 373 -6.92 13.60 -10.67
N GLY A 374 -6.84 12.26 -10.69
CA GLY A 374 -7.97 11.38 -10.39
C GLY A 374 -8.57 11.64 -9.01
N ALA A 375 -9.83 11.25 -8.83
CA ALA A 375 -10.57 11.46 -7.58
C ALA A 375 -10.04 10.61 -6.42
N GLU A 376 -9.54 9.42 -6.73
CA GLU A 376 -8.89 8.55 -5.77
C GLU A 376 -7.45 9.01 -5.54
N VAL A 377 -7.22 9.60 -4.37
CA VAL A 377 -5.90 10.11 -3.98
C VAL A 377 -5.27 9.14 -3.00
N PRO A 378 -4.08 8.58 -3.32
CA PRO A 378 -3.34 7.78 -2.35
C PRO A 378 -2.87 8.68 -1.21
N GLY A 379 -3.02 8.22 0.02
CA GLY A 379 -2.40 8.82 1.20
C GLY A 379 -2.99 10.13 1.71
N ARG A 380 -2.39 10.62 2.80
CA ARG A 380 -2.75 11.87 3.51
C ARG A 380 -1.55 12.49 4.20
N PHE A 381 -1.65 13.77 4.52
CA PHE A 381 -0.79 14.42 5.50
C PHE A 381 -1.58 14.64 6.79
N CYS A 382 -1.10 14.04 7.89
CA CYS A 382 -1.65 14.26 9.22
C CYS A 382 -1.09 15.55 9.83
N PRO A 383 -1.81 16.19 10.79
CA PRO A 383 -1.30 17.34 11.53
C PRO A 383 0.11 17.08 12.08
N GLY A 384 1.02 18.02 11.88
CA GLY A 384 2.43 17.89 12.22
C GLY A 384 3.35 18.21 11.05
N GLU A 385 4.54 17.61 11.08
CA GLU A 385 5.58 17.81 10.09
C GLU A 385 5.29 16.98 8.82
N VAL A 386 5.28 17.66 7.68
CA VAL A 386 5.24 17.05 6.35
C VAL A 386 6.68 16.93 5.86
N THR A 387 7.11 15.72 5.52
CA THR A 387 8.49 15.44 5.10
C THR A 387 8.57 15.00 3.63
N THR A 388 9.78 14.93 3.07
CA THR A 388 9.97 14.35 1.72
C THR A 388 9.50 12.90 1.61
N GLY A 389 9.65 12.09 2.67
CA GLY A 389 9.16 10.73 2.67
C GLY A 389 7.64 10.67 2.46
N LEU A 390 6.89 11.56 3.13
CA LEU A 390 5.44 11.64 2.95
C LEU A 390 5.07 12.02 1.52
N ALA A 391 5.74 13.02 0.94
CA ALA A 391 5.52 13.40 -0.46
C ALA A 391 5.81 12.23 -1.42
N TRP A 392 6.85 11.44 -1.17
CA TRP A 392 7.17 10.26 -1.97
C TRP A 392 6.14 9.14 -1.81
N SER A 393 5.55 9.00 -0.62
CA SER A 393 4.49 7.99 -0.37
C SER A 393 3.20 8.26 -1.13
N LEU A 394 2.96 9.49 -1.60
CA LEU A 394 1.82 9.85 -2.44
C LEU A 394 2.02 9.43 -3.91
N ASP A 395 3.25 9.25 -4.37
CA ASP A 395 3.57 8.78 -5.72
C ASP A 395 4.57 7.61 -5.69
N PRO A 396 4.14 6.44 -5.21
CA PRO A 396 5.02 5.28 -5.07
C PRO A 396 5.41 4.64 -6.42
N TYR A 397 4.78 5.10 -7.51
CA TYR A 397 4.98 4.59 -8.87
C TYR A 397 5.95 5.42 -9.70
N ALA A 398 6.41 6.56 -9.17
CA ALA A 398 7.25 7.51 -9.91
C ALA A 398 6.58 7.98 -11.21
N ASN A 399 5.32 8.41 -11.10
CA ASN A 399 4.56 8.95 -12.21
C ASN A 399 5.23 10.21 -12.77
N ARG A 400 5.35 10.28 -14.09
CA ARG A 400 5.92 11.44 -14.77
C ARG A 400 4.87 12.53 -14.90
N VAL A 401 5.28 13.77 -14.67
CA VAL A 401 4.47 14.95 -14.99
C VAL A 401 4.46 15.12 -16.51
N VAL A 402 3.28 15.32 -17.09
CA VAL A 402 3.07 15.54 -18.52
C VAL A 402 2.07 16.65 -18.76
N VAL A 403 2.07 17.21 -19.96
CA VAL A 403 1.03 18.15 -20.41
C VAL A 403 0.28 17.53 -21.59
N ALA A 404 -1.00 17.26 -21.41
CA ALA A 404 -1.86 16.69 -22.44
C ALA A 404 -2.58 17.79 -23.24
N SER A 405 -2.56 17.67 -24.57
CA SER A 405 -3.42 18.45 -25.48
C SER A 405 -4.70 17.68 -25.76
N ILE A 406 -5.85 18.28 -25.50
CA ILE A 406 -7.16 17.65 -25.73
C ILE A 406 -8.19 18.68 -26.17
N GLU A 407 -9.00 18.34 -27.17
CA GLU A 407 -10.15 19.13 -27.58
C GLU A 407 -11.28 18.97 -26.56
N GLY A 408 -12.02 20.04 -26.24
CA GLY A 408 -13.06 20.02 -25.22
C GLY A 408 -14.16 18.95 -25.43
N ARG A 409 -14.45 18.58 -26.69
CA ARG A 409 -15.40 17.50 -27.03
C ARG A 409 -14.88 16.10 -26.71
N GLU A 410 -13.57 15.91 -26.71
CA GLU A 410 -12.90 14.61 -26.50
C GLU A 410 -12.64 14.32 -25.02
N MET A 411 -12.86 15.31 -24.15
CA MET A 411 -12.75 15.15 -22.69
C MET A 411 -13.86 14.24 -22.17
N ALA A 412 -13.47 13.25 -21.36
CA ALA A 412 -14.42 12.41 -20.67
C ALA A 412 -15.15 13.17 -19.54
N LEU A 413 -16.29 12.63 -19.10
CA LEU A 413 -17.13 13.25 -18.06
C LEU A 413 -16.37 13.58 -16.76
N PRO A 414 -15.49 12.71 -16.21
CA PRO A 414 -14.76 13.03 -14.98
C PRO A 414 -13.87 14.27 -15.12
N LEU A 415 -13.11 14.37 -16.21
CA LEU A 415 -12.29 15.55 -16.50
C LEU A 415 -13.14 16.81 -16.66
N ARG A 416 -14.24 16.73 -17.43
CA ARG A 416 -15.14 17.87 -17.65
C ARG A 416 -15.78 18.35 -16.35
N HIS A 417 -16.21 17.42 -15.50
CA HIS A 417 -16.79 17.74 -14.19
C HIS A 417 -15.75 18.37 -13.27
N ARG A 418 -14.51 17.86 -13.24
CA ARG A 418 -13.43 18.44 -12.45
C ARG A 418 -13.12 19.87 -12.87
N LEU A 419 -12.85 20.11 -14.15
CA LEU A 419 -12.52 21.44 -14.66
C LEU A 419 -13.71 22.41 -14.53
N GLY A 420 -14.93 21.94 -14.78
CA GLY A 420 -16.14 22.74 -14.56
C GLY A 420 -16.32 23.14 -13.09
N GLY A 421 -16.04 22.24 -12.16
CA GLY A 421 -16.01 22.52 -10.71
C GLY A 421 -14.93 23.52 -10.29
N GLN A 422 -13.88 23.68 -11.10
CA GLN A 422 -12.85 24.72 -10.95
C GLN A 422 -13.24 26.05 -11.63
N GLY A 423 -14.46 26.16 -12.17
CA GLY A 423 -14.96 27.37 -12.83
C GLY A 423 -14.55 27.50 -14.30
N VAL A 424 -14.00 26.45 -14.91
CA VAL A 424 -13.60 26.48 -16.33
C VAL A 424 -14.83 26.29 -17.22
N ALA A 425 -15.14 27.32 -18.03
CA ALA A 425 -16.17 27.24 -19.05
C ALA A 425 -15.65 26.46 -20.28
N LEU A 426 -15.90 25.15 -20.31
CA LEU A 426 -15.40 24.27 -21.37
C LEU A 426 -16.19 24.42 -22.68
N GLU A 427 -15.52 24.93 -23.71
CA GLU A 427 -15.97 24.95 -25.10
C GLU A 427 -15.55 23.68 -25.86
N ALA A 428 -16.49 23.10 -26.61
CA ALA A 428 -16.30 21.82 -27.30
C ALA A 428 -15.22 21.85 -28.39
N GLY A 429 -15.05 22.97 -29.10
CA GLY A 429 -14.09 23.12 -30.20
C GLY A 429 -12.71 23.65 -29.79
N ARG A 430 -12.54 24.03 -28.52
CA ARG A 430 -11.30 24.60 -28.01
C ARG A 430 -10.33 23.50 -27.61
N HIS A 431 -9.06 23.73 -27.88
CA HIS A 431 -7.97 22.86 -27.43
C HIS A 431 -7.46 23.36 -26.07
N TYR A 432 -7.25 22.42 -25.15
CA TYR A 432 -6.79 22.68 -23.79
C TYR A 432 -5.46 21.98 -23.55
N ARG A 433 -4.57 22.67 -22.83
CA ARG A 433 -3.33 22.11 -22.29
C ARG A 433 -3.54 21.86 -20.80
N ILE A 434 -3.45 20.60 -20.39
CA ILE A 434 -3.77 20.18 -19.03
C ILE A 434 -2.58 19.43 -18.46
N ALA A 435 -2.02 19.94 -17.36
CA ALA A 435 -0.99 19.24 -16.61
C ALA A 435 -1.59 18.04 -15.86
N THR A 436 -0.95 16.89 -15.99
CA THR A 436 -1.41 15.65 -15.38
C THR A 436 -0.22 14.71 -15.22
N THR A 437 -0.46 13.46 -14.83
CA THR A 437 0.56 12.42 -14.91
C THR A 437 0.44 11.58 -16.18
N ASP A 438 1.52 10.92 -16.58
CA ASP A 438 1.52 9.95 -17.67
C ASP A 438 0.57 8.75 -17.40
N TYR A 439 0.23 8.51 -16.14
CA TYR A 439 -0.85 7.60 -15.78
C TYR A 439 -2.21 8.17 -16.16
N PHE A 440 -2.63 9.29 -15.58
CA PHE A 440 -3.98 9.83 -15.76
C PHE A 440 -4.22 10.32 -17.18
N GLY A 441 -3.23 10.92 -17.85
CA GLY A 441 -3.36 11.36 -19.25
C GLY A 441 -3.60 10.22 -20.25
N ARG A 442 -3.54 8.96 -19.82
CA ARG A 442 -3.80 7.76 -20.64
C ARG A 442 -5.00 6.96 -20.14
N GLN A 443 -5.73 7.43 -19.12
CA GLN A 443 -6.92 6.76 -18.61
C GLN A 443 -8.20 7.22 -19.32
N GLU A 444 -9.20 6.35 -19.35
CA GLU A 444 -10.52 6.66 -19.95
C GLU A 444 -11.20 7.86 -19.28
N GLU A 445 -10.98 8.06 -17.98
CA GLU A 445 -11.49 9.20 -17.21
C GLU A 445 -10.97 10.56 -17.68
N PHE A 446 -9.86 10.59 -18.41
CA PHE A 446 -9.30 11.79 -19.02
C PHE A 446 -9.93 12.09 -20.39
N GLY A 447 -10.23 11.04 -21.16
CA GLY A 447 -10.77 11.13 -22.52
C GLY A 447 -9.72 10.89 -23.59
N ARG A 448 -10.03 11.26 -24.84
CA ARG A 448 -9.16 10.98 -25.99
C ARG A 448 -8.18 12.13 -26.22
N VAL A 449 -6.96 11.95 -25.74
CA VAL A 449 -5.86 12.92 -25.87
C VAL A 449 -5.33 12.97 -27.30
N GLU A 450 -5.05 14.18 -27.79
CA GLU A 450 -4.45 14.43 -29.11
C GLU A 450 -2.93 14.21 -29.07
N SER A 451 -2.26 14.79 -28.08
CA SER A 451 -0.81 14.66 -27.87
C SER A 451 -0.44 14.80 -26.39
N ILE A 452 0.68 14.20 -26.00
CA ILE A 452 1.25 14.28 -24.66
C ILE A 452 2.67 14.82 -24.78
N GLU A 453 2.94 15.94 -24.10
CA GLU A 453 4.27 16.49 -23.91
C GLU A 453 4.86 15.92 -22.62
N GLU A 454 5.93 15.14 -22.72
CA GLU A 454 6.60 14.56 -21.56
C GLU A 454 7.55 15.55 -20.90
N THR A 455 7.57 15.55 -19.56
CA THR A 455 8.59 16.27 -18.78
C THR A 455 9.53 15.28 -18.09
N PRO A 456 10.76 15.68 -17.72
CA PRO A 456 11.65 14.84 -16.91
C PRO A 456 11.22 14.77 -15.44
N LEU A 457 10.23 15.58 -15.02
CA LEU A 457 9.81 15.72 -13.63
C LEU A 457 8.90 14.56 -13.21
N LEU A 458 9.04 14.14 -11.96
CA LEU A 458 8.15 13.19 -11.31
C LEU A 458 7.16 13.94 -10.42
N LEU A 459 5.95 13.40 -10.25
CA LEU A 459 4.91 14.05 -9.45
C LEU A 459 5.39 14.31 -8.02
N ARG A 460 6.06 13.33 -7.40
CA ARG A 460 6.67 13.49 -6.07
C ARG A 460 7.66 14.66 -5.99
N ASP A 461 8.48 14.87 -7.02
CA ASP A 461 9.50 15.92 -7.00
C ASP A 461 8.84 17.30 -7.21
N ALA A 462 7.86 17.36 -8.10
CA ALA A 462 7.01 18.53 -8.27
C ALA A 462 6.27 18.91 -6.97
N LEU A 463 5.78 17.91 -6.22
CA LEU A 463 5.14 18.13 -4.93
C LEU A 463 6.13 18.61 -3.87
N VAL A 464 7.33 18.01 -3.79
CA VAL A 464 8.39 18.46 -2.88
C VAL A 464 8.73 19.93 -3.13
N GLU A 465 8.96 20.32 -4.39
CA GLU A 465 9.25 21.71 -4.76
C GLU A 465 8.08 22.65 -4.47
N HIS A 466 6.84 22.19 -4.67
CA HIS A 466 5.64 22.96 -4.34
C HIS A 466 5.54 23.23 -2.83
N LEU A 467 5.80 22.21 -2.00
CA LEU A 467 5.78 22.34 -0.55
C LEU A 467 6.92 23.23 -0.03
N ARG A 468 8.14 23.10 -0.57
CA ARG A 468 9.29 23.97 -0.23
C ARG A 468 9.00 25.45 -0.49
N ALA A 469 8.16 25.75 -1.47
CA ALA A 469 7.75 27.11 -1.79
C ALA A 469 6.71 27.71 -0.81
N GLY A 470 6.32 26.97 0.25
CA GLY A 470 5.37 27.43 1.27
C GLY A 470 3.91 27.37 0.85
N ALA A 471 3.58 26.64 -0.22
CA ALA A 471 2.25 26.62 -0.83
C ALA A 471 1.31 25.54 -0.24
N LEU A 472 1.07 25.60 1.07
CA LEU A 472 0.01 24.80 1.73
C LEU A 472 -1.28 25.59 1.97
N GLY A 473 -1.41 26.75 1.31
CA GLY A 473 -2.53 27.69 1.44
C GLY A 473 -3.48 27.68 0.26
#